data_AF-A0A925JKM2-F1
#
_entry.id   AF-A0A925JKM2-F1
#
_cell.length_a   1.000
_cell.length_b   1.000
_cell.length_c   1.000
_cell.angle_alpha   90.00
_cell.angle_beta   90.00
_cell.angle_gamma   90.00
#
_symmetry.space_group_name_H-M   'P 1'
#
loop_
_entity.id
_entity.type
_entity.pdbx_description
1 polymer ?
#
loop_
_entity_poly.entity_id
_entity_poly.type
_entity_poly.pdbx_seq_one_letter_code
_entity_poly.pdbx_strand_id
1 'polypeptide(L)'
;MNVETLQLLSEVSILLVVLYLALFKSYFQEKGKNIATKEDVREITSLMESVKAQLQYSLQAKLSLRADEHQARIDYFSKYSVWLAAISNCSTVGISKENSSQLAEIRSRLDMLHQDFDLAAGKMELFVENADVQSQHGPLVIETLKFQSHAISFTFATEKIHSKVAHISKTQPFDEQLKQLNILLEEERDVYKKFKDEQLKMYTTLIPSVQKQRNAISKHMKALTG
;
A
#
# COMPACT_ATOMS: atom_id res chain seq x y z
N MET A 1 -81.64 -64.51 -0.66
CA MET A 1 -81.21 -63.10 -0.53
C MET A 1 -82.30 -62.27 -1.19
N ASN A 2 -82.96 -61.40 -0.44
CA ASN A 2 -84.10 -60.62 -0.94
C ASN A 2 -83.60 -59.40 -1.73
N VAL A 3 -84.35 -58.94 -2.74
CA VAL A 3 -83.96 -57.80 -3.59
C VAL A 3 -83.59 -56.57 -2.77
N GLU A 4 -84.31 -56.31 -1.67
CA GLU A 4 -84.05 -55.22 -0.72
C GLU A 4 -82.67 -55.34 -0.04
N THR A 5 -82.24 -56.55 0.32
CA THR A 5 -80.91 -56.76 0.94
C THR A 5 -79.77 -56.53 -0.05
N LEU A 6 -79.99 -56.85 -1.34
CA LEU A 6 -79.01 -56.60 -2.40
C LEU A 6 -78.89 -55.10 -2.70
N GLN A 7 -80.02 -54.38 -2.70
CA GLN A 7 -80.06 -52.94 -2.90
C GLN A 7 -79.41 -52.17 -1.76
N LEU A 8 -79.62 -52.60 -0.51
CA LEU A 8 -78.98 -51.97 0.64
C LEU A 8 -77.45 -52.18 0.63
N LEU A 9 -76.99 -53.37 0.21
CA LEU A 9 -75.57 -53.66 0.00
C LEU A 9 -74.93 -52.80 -1.11
N SER A 10 -75.66 -52.56 -2.21
CA SER A 10 -75.16 -51.71 -3.30
C SER A 10 -75.09 -50.23 -2.90
N GLU A 11 -76.09 -49.72 -2.19
CA GLU A 11 -76.11 -48.34 -1.67
C GLU A 11 -74.98 -48.10 -0.66
N VAL A 12 -74.76 -49.03 0.28
CA VAL A 12 -73.63 -48.96 1.23
C VAL A 12 -72.29 -49.00 0.48
N SER A 13 -72.16 -49.84 -0.54
CA SER A 13 -70.94 -49.94 -1.34
C SER A 13 -70.65 -48.63 -2.10
N ILE A 14 -71.68 -48.02 -2.69
CA ILE A 14 -71.57 -46.72 -3.37
C ILE A 14 -71.16 -45.63 -2.38
N LEU A 15 -71.77 -45.60 -1.19
CA LEU A 15 -71.47 -44.61 -0.16
C LEU A 15 -70.02 -44.73 0.34
N LEU A 16 -69.52 -45.96 0.51
CA LEU A 16 -68.11 -46.21 0.84
C LEU A 16 -67.16 -45.75 -0.26
N VAL A 17 -67.50 -45.97 -1.53
CA VAL A 17 -66.70 -45.51 -2.68
C VAL A 17 -66.66 -43.98 -2.75
N VAL A 18 -67.81 -43.31 -2.58
CA VAL A 18 -67.87 -41.84 -2.57
C VAL A 18 -67.06 -41.25 -1.43
N LEU A 19 -67.17 -41.83 -0.23
CA LEU A 19 -66.38 -41.40 0.94
C LEU A 19 -64.87 -41.60 0.69
N TYR A 20 -64.48 -42.76 0.14
CA TYR A 20 -63.09 -43.04 -0.22
C TYR A 20 -62.55 -42.03 -1.24
N LEU A 21 -63.30 -41.71 -2.29
CA LEU A 21 -62.90 -40.73 -3.30
C LEU A 21 -62.77 -39.31 -2.72
N ALA A 22 -63.68 -38.91 -1.82
CA ALA A 22 -63.61 -37.62 -1.15
C ALA A 22 -62.37 -37.49 -0.24
N LEU A 23 -62.08 -38.52 0.56
CA LEU A 23 -60.89 -38.59 1.42
C LEU A 23 -59.59 -38.64 0.60
N PHE A 24 -59.58 -39.41 -0.48
CA PHE A 24 -58.45 -39.51 -1.39
C PHE A 24 -58.14 -38.16 -2.05
N LYS A 25 -59.16 -37.45 -2.55
CA LYS A 25 -59.01 -36.10 -3.13
C LYS A 25 -58.43 -35.11 -2.12
N SER A 26 -58.97 -35.10 -0.89
CA SER A 26 -58.47 -34.24 0.19
C SER A 26 -57.01 -34.53 0.53
N TYR A 27 -56.64 -35.81 0.64
CA TYR A 27 -55.26 -36.23 0.91
C TYR A 27 -54.27 -35.79 -0.18
N PHE A 28 -54.62 -35.99 -1.47
CA PHE A 28 -53.75 -35.54 -2.57
C PHE A 28 -53.63 -34.02 -2.64
N GLN A 29 -54.69 -33.28 -2.31
CA GLN A 29 -54.67 -31.82 -2.27
C GLN A 29 -53.77 -31.30 -1.14
N GLU A 30 -53.87 -31.85 0.07
CA GLU A 30 -52.97 -31.49 1.18
C GLU A 30 -51.52 -31.91 0.91
N LYS A 31 -51.31 -33.10 0.34
CA LYS A 31 -49.98 -33.57 -0.03
C LYS A 31 -49.36 -32.69 -1.11
N GLY A 32 -50.12 -32.28 -2.12
CA GLY A 32 -49.68 -31.34 -3.16
C GLY A 32 -49.32 -29.98 -2.57
N LYS A 33 -50.16 -29.43 -1.68
CA LYS A 33 -49.88 -28.18 -0.95
C LYS A 33 -48.59 -28.27 -0.14
N ASN A 34 -48.40 -29.37 0.59
CA ASN A 34 -47.19 -29.58 1.41
C ASN A 34 -45.92 -29.75 0.57
N ILE A 35 -46.03 -30.32 -0.63
CA ILE A 35 -44.90 -30.42 -1.58
C ILE A 35 -44.55 -29.03 -2.11
N ALA A 36 -45.53 -28.26 -2.58
CA ALA A 36 -45.32 -26.89 -3.06
C ALA A 36 -44.67 -26.01 -1.98
N THR A 37 -45.20 -26.01 -0.74
CA THR A 37 -44.61 -25.25 0.36
C THR A 37 -43.17 -25.66 0.67
N LYS A 38 -42.85 -26.96 0.61
CA LYS A 38 -41.48 -27.45 0.84
C LYS A 38 -40.52 -26.99 -0.26
N GLU A 39 -41.00 -26.94 -1.49
CA GLU A 39 -40.25 -26.46 -2.64
C GLU A 39 -40.01 -24.96 -2.54
N ASP A 40 -41.04 -24.17 -2.24
CA ASP A 40 -40.93 -22.72 -2.00
C ASP A 40 -39.94 -22.40 -0.87
N VAL A 41 -40.03 -23.10 0.27
CA VAL A 41 -39.09 -22.92 1.39
C VAL A 41 -37.66 -23.27 0.99
N ARG A 42 -37.48 -24.34 0.19
CA ARG A 42 -36.15 -24.73 -0.30
C ARG A 42 -35.58 -23.67 -1.25
N GLU A 43 -36.39 -23.17 -2.18
CA GLU A 43 -35.99 -22.12 -3.12
C GLU A 43 -35.60 -20.84 -2.38
N ILE A 44 -36.44 -20.38 -1.44
CA ILE A 44 -36.17 -19.21 -0.59
C ILE A 44 -34.88 -19.42 0.20
N THR A 45 -34.68 -20.60 0.80
CA THR A 45 -33.45 -20.90 1.56
C THR A 45 -32.22 -20.88 0.66
N SER A 46 -32.30 -21.46 -0.54
CA SER A 46 -31.21 -21.44 -1.52
C SER A 46 -30.88 -20.01 -1.98
N LEU A 47 -31.90 -19.19 -2.21
CA LEU A 47 -31.72 -17.79 -2.58
C LEU A 47 -31.07 -17.01 -1.43
N MET A 48 -31.52 -17.22 -0.19
CA MET A 48 -30.95 -16.59 1.00
C MET A 48 -29.47 -16.94 1.18
N GLU A 49 -29.10 -18.23 1.05
CA GLU A 49 -27.69 -18.66 1.13
C GLU A 49 -26.86 -18.08 -0.02
N SER A 50 -27.42 -17.98 -1.24
CA SER A 50 -26.75 -17.34 -2.37
C SER A 50 -26.49 -15.85 -2.12
N VAL A 51 -27.50 -15.10 -1.65
CA VAL A 51 -27.37 -13.68 -1.31
C VAL A 51 -26.36 -13.49 -0.18
N LYS A 52 -26.40 -14.34 0.86
CA LYS A 52 -25.44 -14.32 1.96
C LYS A 52 -24.02 -14.57 1.47
N ALA A 53 -23.81 -15.55 0.59
CA ALA A 53 -22.50 -15.81 0.00
C ALA A 53 -22.00 -14.60 -0.81
N GLN A 54 -22.85 -13.99 -1.65
CA GLN A 54 -22.49 -12.79 -2.42
C GLN A 54 -22.14 -11.59 -1.52
N LEU A 55 -22.92 -11.38 -0.46
CA LEU A 55 -22.63 -10.34 0.54
C LEU A 55 -21.31 -10.61 1.26
N GLN A 56 -21.03 -11.86 1.61
CA GLN A 56 -19.76 -12.24 2.24
C GLN A 56 -18.57 -12.00 1.31
N TYR A 57 -18.67 -12.39 0.03
CA TYR A 57 -17.61 -12.15 -0.96
C TYR A 57 -17.37 -10.65 -1.20
N SER A 58 -18.43 -9.86 -1.38
CA SER A 58 -18.32 -8.41 -1.59
C SER A 58 -17.76 -7.70 -0.36
N LEU A 59 -18.16 -8.10 0.85
CA LEU A 59 -17.59 -7.59 2.09
C LEU A 59 -16.10 -7.92 2.21
N GLN A 60 -15.71 -9.17 1.93
CA GLN A 60 -14.32 -9.59 1.97
C GLN A 60 -13.46 -8.79 0.98
N ALA A 61 -13.91 -8.64 -0.26
CA ALA A 61 -13.21 -7.83 -1.26
C ALA A 61 -13.06 -6.37 -0.81
N LYS A 62 -14.12 -5.78 -0.24
CA LYS A 62 -14.08 -4.41 0.30
C LYS A 62 -13.12 -4.26 1.47
N LEU A 63 -13.05 -5.25 2.37
CA LEU A 63 -12.12 -5.25 3.49
C LEU A 63 -10.68 -5.39 3.02
N SER A 64 -10.42 -6.28 2.05
CA SER A 64 -9.10 -6.43 1.43
C SER A 64 -8.63 -5.13 0.76
N LEU A 65 -9.48 -4.49 -0.05
CA LEU A 65 -9.14 -3.21 -0.68
C LEU A 65 -8.84 -2.11 0.33
N ARG A 66 -9.59 -2.03 1.43
CA ARG A 66 -9.32 -1.07 2.51
C ARG A 66 -8.00 -1.36 3.24
N ALA A 67 -7.67 -2.64 3.42
CA ALA A 67 -6.39 -3.04 4.01
C ALA A 67 -5.22 -2.64 3.09
N ASP A 68 -5.34 -2.89 1.79
CA ASP A 68 -4.33 -2.50 0.79
C ASP A 68 -4.17 -0.98 0.72
N GLU A 69 -5.29 -0.23 0.75
CA GLU A 69 -5.31 1.23 0.80
C GLU A 69 -4.60 1.78 2.05
N HIS A 70 -4.83 1.14 3.20
CA HIS A 70 -4.17 1.50 4.46
C HIS A 70 -2.67 1.21 4.40
N GLN A 71 -2.28 0.04 3.89
CA GLN A 71 -0.88 -0.35 3.77
C GLN A 71 -0.12 0.55 2.80
N ALA A 72 -0.71 0.89 1.65
CA ALA A 72 -0.09 1.77 0.66
C ALA A 72 0.27 3.14 1.23
N ARG A 73 -0.58 3.71 2.10
CA ARG A 73 -0.29 4.96 2.82
C ARG A 73 0.88 4.84 3.79
N ILE A 74 0.89 3.77 4.58
CA ILE A 74 1.95 3.55 5.57
C ILE A 74 3.27 3.38 4.85
N ASP A 75 3.30 2.54 3.81
CA ASP A 75 4.48 2.27 3.00
C ASP A 75 4.99 3.55 2.35
N TYR A 76 4.10 4.36 1.75
CA TYR A 76 4.45 5.66 1.16
C TYR A 76 5.25 6.52 2.13
N PHE A 77 4.69 6.79 3.31
CA PHE A 77 5.31 7.74 4.24
C PHE A 77 6.53 7.13 4.94
N SER A 78 6.52 5.82 5.19
CA SER A 78 7.66 5.08 5.75
C SER A 78 8.86 5.12 4.81
N LYS A 79 8.68 4.73 3.55
CA LYS A 79 9.75 4.74 2.53
C LYS A 79 10.25 6.15 2.25
N TYR A 80 9.34 7.13 2.15
CA TYR A 80 9.71 8.55 2.05
C TYR A 80 10.60 9.00 3.22
N SER A 81 10.23 8.64 4.45
CA SER A 81 10.97 9.03 5.65
C SER A 81 12.37 8.43 5.69
N VAL A 82 12.53 7.17 5.26
CA VAL A 82 13.84 6.50 5.15
C VAL A 82 14.71 7.19 4.10
N TRP A 83 14.15 7.50 2.94
CA TRP A 83 14.85 8.21 1.88
C TRP A 83 15.32 9.60 2.33
N LEU A 84 14.41 10.41 2.89
CA LEU A 84 14.72 11.74 3.42
C LEU A 84 15.78 11.69 4.53
N ALA A 85 15.70 10.71 5.44
CA ALA A 85 16.68 10.53 6.49
C ALA A 85 18.07 10.18 5.92
N ALA A 86 18.15 9.36 4.88
CA ALA A 86 19.42 9.02 4.24
C ALA A 86 20.07 10.24 3.56
N ILE A 87 19.28 11.10 2.91
CA ILE A 87 19.77 12.36 2.32
C ILE A 87 20.26 13.31 3.44
N SER A 88 19.45 13.50 4.48
CA SER A 88 19.74 14.44 5.58
C SER A 88 20.98 14.02 6.37
N ASN A 89 21.19 12.71 6.53
CA ASN A 89 22.33 12.14 7.25
C ASN A 89 23.51 11.81 6.34
N CYS A 90 23.53 12.30 5.10
CA CYS A 90 24.67 12.14 4.21
C CYS A 90 25.94 12.75 4.86
N SER A 91 27.00 11.94 4.88
CA SER A 91 28.28 12.25 5.51
C SER A 91 29.39 11.47 4.81
N THR A 92 30.56 12.09 4.70
CA THR A 92 31.80 11.45 4.21
C THR A 92 32.81 11.22 5.32
N VAL A 93 32.42 11.43 6.59
CA VAL A 93 33.30 11.21 7.74
C VAL A 93 33.76 9.76 7.78
N GLY A 94 35.07 9.54 7.91
CA GLY A 94 35.67 8.22 7.91
C GLY A 94 35.96 7.66 6.50
N ILE A 95 35.64 8.42 5.45
CA ILE A 95 36.04 8.10 4.08
C ILE A 95 37.31 8.90 3.77
N SER A 96 38.33 8.22 3.29
CA SER A 96 39.61 8.74 2.84
C SER A 96 39.90 8.32 1.39
N LYS A 97 41.11 8.57 0.91
CA LYS A 97 41.51 8.16 -0.45
C LYS A 97 41.53 6.63 -0.61
N GLU A 98 41.81 5.90 0.46
CA GLU A 98 41.97 4.44 0.48
C GLU A 98 40.65 3.67 0.30
N ASN A 99 39.51 4.28 0.68
CA ASN A 99 38.18 3.68 0.63
C ASN A 99 37.16 4.56 -0.11
N SER A 100 37.63 5.34 -1.10
CA SER A 100 36.80 6.26 -1.89
C SER A 100 35.62 5.58 -2.63
N SER A 101 35.65 4.26 -2.84
CA SER A 101 34.51 3.49 -3.37
C SER A 101 33.24 3.62 -2.51
N GLN A 102 33.37 3.88 -1.20
CA GLN A 102 32.22 4.12 -0.31
C GLN A 102 31.38 5.34 -0.74
N LEU A 103 31.97 6.31 -1.45
CA LEU A 103 31.22 7.45 -2.01
C LEU A 103 30.26 6.99 -3.12
N ALA A 104 30.66 6.00 -3.93
CA ALA A 104 29.77 5.39 -4.93
C ALA A 104 28.65 4.58 -4.26
N GLU A 105 28.95 3.88 -3.16
CA GLU A 105 27.96 3.15 -2.38
C GLU A 105 26.90 4.09 -1.77
N ILE A 106 27.29 5.25 -1.25
CA ILE A 106 26.35 6.28 -0.77
C ILE A 106 25.41 6.70 -1.89
N ARG A 107 25.94 7.02 -3.07
CA ARG A 107 25.14 7.44 -4.25
C ARG A 107 24.15 6.35 -4.66
N SER A 108 24.63 5.12 -4.83
CA SER A 108 23.80 3.95 -5.16
C SER A 108 22.70 3.70 -4.11
N ARG A 109 23.02 3.83 -2.82
CA ARG A 109 22.03 3.71 -1.75
C ARG A 109 20.95 4.78 -1.82
N LEU A 110 21.30 6.03 -2.13
CA LEU A 110 20.31 7.10 -2.28
C LEU A 110 19.36 6.81 -3.46
N ASP A 111 19.89 6.35 -4.59
CA ASP A 111 19.09 5.98 -5.76
C ASP A 111 18.15 4.78 -5.49
N MET A 112 18.65 3.76 -4.80
CA MET A 112 17.82 2.62 -4.38
C MET A 112 16.69 3.04 -3.44
N LEU A 113 16.96 3.91 -2.46
CA LEU A 113 15.93 4.40 -1.53
C LEU A 113 14.88 5.27 -2.24
N HIS A 114 15.29 6.07 -3.23
CA HIS A 114 14.38 6.81 -4.08
C HIS A 114 13.47 5.87 -4.88
N GLN A 115 14.03 4.85 -5.52
CA GLN A 115 13.27 3.84 -6.27
C GLN A 115 12.26 3.09 -5.36
N ASP A 116 12.69 2.71 -4.15
CA ASP A 116 11.83 2.10 -3.14
C ASP A 116 10.63 2.99 -2.78
N PHE A 117 10.87 4.30 -2.69
CA PHE A 117 9.83 5.28 -2.47
C PHE A 117 8.92 5.44 -3.70
N ASP A 118 9.46 5.50 -4.92
CA ASP A 118 8.67 5.60 -6.16
C ASP A 118 7.71 4.41 -6.31
N LEU A 119 8.15 3.20 -5.95
CA LEU A 119 7.29 2.01 -5.94
C LEU A 119 6.15 2.14 -4.92
N ALA A 120 6.45 2.67 -3.73
CA ALA A 120 5.44 2.93 -2.71
C ALA A 120 4.47 4.06 -3.14
N ALA A 121 4.97 5.09 -3.83
CA ALA A 121 4.19 6.16 -4.44
C ALA A 121 3.24 5.66 -5.51
N GLY A 122 3.71 4.82 -6.44
CA GLY A 122 2.85 4.23 -7.46
C GLY A 122 1.71 3.40 -6.84
N LYS A 123 1.98 2.60 -5.80
CA LYS A 123 0.92 1.89 -5.05
C LYS A 123 -0.06 2.86 -4.40
N MET A 124 0.46 3.90 -3.76
CA MET A 124 -0.35 4.91 -3.10
C MET A 124 -1.30 5.63 -4.07
N GLU A 125 -0.83 5.97 -5.26
CA GLU A 125 -1.62 6.59 -6.32
C GLU A 125 -2.74 5.69 -6.84
N LEU A 126 -2.50 4.38 -6.91
CA LEU A 126 -3.51 3.40 -7.35
C LEU A 126 -4.63 3.20 -6.33
N PHE A 127 -4.31 3.17 -5.04
CA PHE A 127 -5.29 2.85 -4.01
C PHE A 127 -5.95 4.08 -3.38
N VAL A 128 -5.31 5.26 -3.39
CA VAL A 128 -5.79 6.42 -2.65
C VAL A 128 -6.30 7.53 -3.56
N GLU A 129 -7.62 7.61 -3.62
CA GLU A 129 -8.36 8.69 -4.26
C GLU A 129 -8.50 9.88 -3.30
N ASN A 130 -7.42 10.65 -3.13
CA ASN A 130 -7.44 11.89 -2.34
C ASN A 130 -6.70 13.01 -3.07
N ALA A 131 -7.45 14.02 -3.52
CA ALA A 131 -6.90 15.15 -4.30
C ALA A 131 -5.86 15.98 -3.52
N ASP A 132 -6.02 16.13 -2.20
CA ASP A 132 -5.05 16.86 -1.37
C ASP A 132 -3.71 16.12 -1.30
N VAL A 133 -3.75 14.78 -1.19
CA VAL A 133 -2.56 13.93 -1.16
C VAL A 133 -1.87 13.87 -2.52
N GLN A 134 -2.65 13.74 -3.60
CA GLN A 134 -2.12 13.67 -4.97
C GLN A 134 -1.49 15.00 -5.41
N SER A 135 -2.16 16.14 -5.15
CA SER A 135 -1.65 17.47 -5.53
C SER A 135 -0.35 17.86 -4.82
N GLN A 136 -0.08 17.28 -3.65
CA GLN A 136 1.10 17.55 -2.85
C GLN A 136 2.28 16.61 -3.16
N HIS A 137 2.03 15.46 -3.77
CA HIS A 137 3.05 14.46 -4.09
C HIS A 137 4.15 15.05 -4.99
N GLY A 138 3.81 15.52 -6.18
CA GLY A 138 4.79 16.02 -7.16
C GLY A 138 5.73 17.10 -6.61
N PRO A 139 5.21 18.20 -6.02
CA PRO A 139 6.05 19.24 -5.43
C PRO A 139 6.98 18.72 -4.32
N LEU A 140 6.50 17.80 -3.48
CA LEU A 140 7.32 17.19 -2.44
C LEU A 140 8.49 16.40 -3.03
N VAL A 141 8.22 15.54 -4.02
CA VAL A 141 9.24 14.71 -4.67
C VAL A 141 10.28 15.57 -5.37
N ILE A 142 9.85 16.61 -6.09
CA ILE A 142 10.77 17.52 -6.80
C ILE A 142 11.73 18.20 -5.81
N GLU A 143 11.23 18.74 -4.70
CA GLU A 143 12.10 19.38 -3.71
C GLU A 143 13.04 18.38 -3.00
N THR A 144 12.58 17.16 -2.75
CA THR A 144 13.43 16.10 -2.17
C THR A 144 14.49 15.61 -3.15
N LEU A 145 14.18 15.53 -4.45
CA LEU A 145 15.16 15.21 -5.50
C LEU A 145 16.25 16.27 -5.62
N LYS A 146 15.89 17.57 -5.51
CA LYS A 146 16.89 18.64 -5.42
C LYS A 146 17.79 18.44 -4.20
N PHE A 147 17.22 18.05 -3.07
CA PHE A 147 17.98 17.79 -1.85
C PHE A 147 18.92 16.58 -1.98
N GLN A 148 18.49 15.51 -2.62
CA GLN A 148 19.35 14.38 -2.99
C GLN A 148 20.48 14.81 -3.93
N SER A 149 20.17 15.60 -4.97
CA SER A 149 21.15 16.10 -5.93
C SER A 149 22.27 16.90 -5.24
N HIS A 150 21.92 17.70 -4.23
CA HIS A 150 22.88 18.41 -3.38
C HIS A 150 23.80 17.44 -2.60
N ALA A 151 23.23 16.42 -1.98
CA ALA A 151 23.99 15.38 -1.28
C ALA A 151 24.94 14.60 -2.22
N ILE A 152 24.46 14.21 -3.40
CA ILE A 152 25.27 13.54 -4.42
C ILE A 152 26.41 14.44 -4.89
N SER A 153 26.14 15.73 -5.14
CA SER A 153 27.15 16.70 -5.58
C SER A 153 28.27 16.85 -4.55
N PHE A 154 27.94 16.83 -3.27
CA PHE A 154 28.92 16.80 -2.19
C PHE A 154 29.81 15.55 -2.25
N THR A 155 29.24 14.35 -2.46
CA THR A 155 30.05 13.12 -2.58
C THR A 155 31.04 13.18 -3.75
N PHE A 156 30.64 13.74 -4.90
CA PHE A 156 31.53 13.93 -6.05
C PHE A 156 32.65 14.95 -5.75
N ALA A 157 32.34 16.03 -5.01
CA ALA A 157 33.34 17.00 -4.62
C ALA A 157 34.42 16.36 -3.71
N THR A 158 34.00 15.53 -2.75
CA THR A 158 34.91 14.75 -1.91
C THR A 158 35.74 13.75 -2.72
N GLU A 159 35.12 13.02 -3.64
CA GLU A 159 35.81 12.05 -4.52
C GLU A 159 36.90 12.72 -5.37
N LYS A 160 36.62 13.93 -5.85
CA LYS A 160 37.61 14.76 -6.58
C LYS A 160 38.80 15.11 -5.69
N ILE A 161 38.58 15.52 -4.45
CA ILE A 161 39.66 15.84 -3.50
C ILE A 161 40.49 14.59 -3.21
N HIS A 162 39.85 13.45 -2.89
CA HIS A 162 40.54 12.19 -2.64
C HIS A 162 41.39 11.74 -3.83
N SER A 163 40.90 11.93 -5.05
CA SER A 163 41.63 11.65 -6.28
C SER A 163 42.88 12.54 -6.42
N LYS A 164 42.78 13.83 -6.08
CA LYS A 164 43.95 14.75 -6.04
C LYS A 164 44.97 14.31 -5.00
N VAL A 165 44.54 13.95 -3.79
CA VAL A 165 45.41 13.46 -2.70
C VAL A 165 46.16 12.20 -3.16
N ALA A 166 45.44 11.24 -3.77
CA ALA A 166 46.04 10.02 -4.29
C ALA A 166 47.08 10.28 -5.40
N HIS A 167 46.85 11.28 -6.24
CA HIS A 167 47.80 11.70 -7.27
C HIS A 167 49.06 12.33 -6.67
N ILE A 168 48.91 13.31 -5.78
CA ILE A 168 50.03 13.99 -5.12
C ILE A 168 50.94 13.00 -4.38
N SER A 169 50.35 12.04 -3.66
CA SER A 169 51.10 11.00 -2.96
C SER A 169 51.95 10.11 -3.88
N LYS A 170 51.65 10.06 -5.19
CA LYS A 170 52.37 9.23 -6.17
C LYS A 170 53.39 10.01 -6.99
N THR A 171 53.23 11.33 -7.16
CA THR A 171 53.97 12.09 -8.17
C THR A 171 54.93 13.14 -7.62
N GLN A 172 54.83 13.54 -6.35
CA GLN A 172 55.60 14.66 -5.80
C GLN A 172 56.62 14.24 -4.71
N PRO A 173 57.73 14.97 -4.53
CA PRO A 173 58.61 14.84 -3.36
C PRO A 173 57.90 15.22 -2.06
N PHE A 174 58.30 14.61 -0.94
CA PHE A 174 57.61 14.71 0.36
C PHE A 174 57.37 16.15 0.85
N ASP A 175 58.36 17.04 0.72
CA ASP A 175 58.25 18.43 1.18
C ASP A 175 57.20 19.25 0.40
N GLU A 176 57.05 18.96 -0.89
CA GLU A 176 56.02 19.56 -1.75
C GLU A 176 54.64 18.94 -1.49
N GLN A 177 54.59 17.64 -1.16
CA GLN A 177 53.34 16.97 -0.78
C GLN A 177 52.70 17.63 0.44
N LEU A 178 53.46 17.89 1.51
CA LEU A 178 52.92 18.47 2.75
C LEU A 178 52.22 19.82 2.51
N LYS A 179 52.81 20.70 1.71
CA LYS A 179 52.20 22.00 1.36
C LYS A 179 50.89 21.82 0.60
N GLN A 180 50.88 20.96 -0.43
CA GLN A 180 49.71 20.73 -1.26
C GLN A 180 48.58 20.01 -0.50
N LEU A 181 48.93 19.08 0.39
CA LEU A 181 47.96 18.37 1.23
C LEU A 181 47.25 19.31 2.21
N ASN A 182 47.96 20.26 2.82
CA ASN A 182 47.34 21.27 3.67
C ASN A 182 46.31 22.12 2.91
N ILE A 183 46.61 22.49 1.66
CA ILE A 183 45.68 23.23 0.81
C ILE A 183 44.42 22.40 0.51
N LEU A 184 44.58 21.11 0.22
CA LEU A 184 43.43 20.22 -0.05
C LEU A 184 42.59 19.95 1.20
N LEU A 185 43.20 19.92 2.39
CA LEU A 185 42.49 19.79 3.66
C LEU A 185 41.61 21.02 3.95
N GLU A 186 42.11 22.21 3.64
CA GLU A 186 41.32 23.45 3.71
C GLU A 186 40.19 23.45 2.66
N GLU A 187 40.47 23.01 1.43
CA GLU A 187 39.44 22.83 0.37
C GLU A 187 38.33 21.87 0.84
N GLU A 188 38.70 20.74 1.44
CA GLU A 188 37.75 19.75 1.97
C GLU A 188 36.88 20.33 3.08
N ARG A 189 37.50 21.05 4.04
CA ARG A 189 36.78 21.71 5.13
C ARG A 189 35.76 22.70 4.59
N ASP A 190 36.13 23.50 3.59
CA ASP A 190 35.26 24.52 3.01
C ASP A 190 34.11 23.89 2.21
N VAL A 191 34.37 22.81 1.47
CA VAL A 191 33.35 22.00 0.80
C VAL A 191 32.35 21.43 1.81
N TYR A 192 32.84 20.83 2.91
CA TYR A 192 32.00 20.26 3.95
C TYR A 192 31.14 21.32 4.64
N LYS A 193 31.74 22.46 5.00
CA LYS A 193 31.03 23.58 5.63
C LYS A 193 29.91 24.09 4.72
N LYS A 194 30.23 24.37 3.46
CA LYS A 194 29.25 24.82 2.46
C LYS A 194 28.11 23.82 2.31
N PHE A 195 28.45 22.53 2.20
CA PHE A 195 27.45 21.47 2.10
C PHE A 195 26.49 21.48 3.29
N LYS A 196 26.98 21.58 4.53
CA LYS A 196 26.15 21.60 5.74
C LYS A 196 25.28 22.85 5.84
N ASP A 197 25.81 24.02 5.49
CA ASP A 197 25.05 25.27 5.49
C ASP A 197 23.91 25.23 4.45
N GLU A 198 24.17 24.70 3.26
CA GLU A 198 23.16 24.54 2.20
C GLU A 198 22.16 23.43 2.53
N GLN A 199 22.62 22.31 3.09
CA GLN A 199 21.78 21.20 3.55
C GLN A 199 20.74 21.68 4.58
N LEU A 200 21.16 22.49 5.56
CA LEU A 200 20.24 23.05 6.56
C LEU A 200 19.16 23.90 5.90
N LYS A 201 19.53 24.81 4.99
CA LYS A 201 18.58 25.69 4.28
C LYS A 201 17.57 24.89 3.46
N MET A 202 18.03 23.89 2.71
CA MET A 202 17.16 23.03 1.90
C MET A 202 16.20 22.25 2.79
N TYR A 203 16.71 21.66 3.89
CA TYR A 203 15.87 20.91 4.82
C TYR A 203 14.81 21.79 5.50
N THR A 204 15.17 22.99 5.95
CA THR A 204 14.20 23.96 6.50
C THR A 204 13.11 24.32 5.49
N THR A 205 13.45 24.44 4.20
CA THR A 205 12.49 24.72 3.12
C THR A 205 11.58 23.53 2.82
N LEU A 206 12.09 22.30 2.98
CA LEU A 206 11.36 21.06 2.69
C LEU A 206 10.36 20.67 3.79
N ILE A 207 10.67 20.96 5.06
CA ILE A 207 9.85 20.57 6.23
C ILE A 207 8.36 20.93 6.07
N PRO A 208 7.97 22.15 5.67
CA PRO A 208 6.57 22.51 5.52
C PRO A 208 5.82 21.58 4.54
N SER A 209 6.44 21.24 3.40
CA SER A 209 5.87 20.32 2.41
C SER A 209 5.71 18.92 2.97
N VAL A 210 6.72 18.42 3.71
CA VAL A 210 6.66 17.12 4.39
C VAL A 210 5.53 17.08 5.40
N GLN A 211 5.39 18.12 6.22
CA GLN A 211 4.33 18.22 7.22
C GLN A 211 2.95 18.30 6.57
N LYS A 212 2.81 19.06 5.48
CA LYS A 212 1.57 19.17 4.72
C LYS A 212 1.13 17.80 4.21
N GLN A 213 2.04 17.05 3.57
CA GLN A 213 1.75 15.71 3.04
C GLN A 213 1.39 14.73 4.15
N ARG A 214 2.16 14.73 5.24
CA ARG A 214 1.89 13.89 6.42
C ARG A 214 0.50 14.16 6.99
N ASN A 215 0.14 15.43 7.11
CA ASN A 215 -1.14 15.84 7.67
C ASN A 215 -2.31 15.45 6.74
N ALA A 216 -2.14 15.58 5.42
CA ALA A 216 -3.13 15.12 4.45
C ALA A 216 -3.38 13.60 4.57
N ILE A 217 -2.30 12.81 4.61
CA ILE A 217 -2.38 11.35 4.82
C ILE A 217 -3.04 11.02 6.16
N SER A 218 -2.62 11.67 7.25
CA SER A 218 -3.17 11.43 8.59
C SER A 218 -4.66 11.77 8.70
N LYS A 219 -5.09 12.89 8.09
CA LYS A 219 -6.50 13.30 8.06
C LYS A 219 -7.34 12.26 7.33
N HIS A 220 -6.86 11.78 6.18
CA HIS A 220 -7.54 10.74 5.40
C HIS A 220 -7.63 9.41 6.17
N MET A 221 -6.57 9.02 6.89
CA MET A 221 -6.60 7.82 7.75
C MET A 221 -7.66 7.91 8.86
N LYS A 222 -7.82 9.08 9.49
CA LYS A 222 -8.82 9.27 10.56
C LYS A 222 -10.24 9.28 10.04
N ALA A 223 -10.46 9.76 8.81
CA ALA A 223 -11.78 9.76 8.17
C ALA A 223 -12.29 8.34 7.85
N LEU A 224 -11.41 7.33 7.82
CA LEU A 224 -11.80 5.93 7.61
C LEU A 224 -12.23 5.21 8.90
N THR A 225 -11.98 5.81 10.06
CA THR A 225 -12.29 5.25 11.38
C THR A 225 -13.55 5.83 12.04
N GLY A 226 -14.17 6.84 11.43
CA GLY A 226 -15.46 7.43 11.84
C GLY A 226 -16.52 7.21 10.78
#